data_AF-A0A7X9AL67-F1
#
_entry.id   AF-A0A7X9AL67-F1
#
_cell.length_a   1.000
_cell.length_b   1.000
_cell.length_c   1.000
_cell.angle_alpha   90.00
_cell.angle_beta   90.00
_cell.angle_gamma   90.00
#
_symmetry.space_group_name_H-M   'P 1'
#
loop_
_entity.id
_entity.type
_entity.pdbx_description
1 polymer ?
#
loop_
_entity_poly.entity_id
_entity_poly.type
_entity_poly.pdbx_seq_one_letter_code
_entity_poly.pdbx_strand_id
1 'polypeptide(L)'
;MDKDAAAKISDEYLIKAIDQWIYWNDTGDREGFYRYMREMGYIKEQYNTDPEYAWVLVDILDFENAGKWADADAHVAYAYSYGYSRGSYSASVTYEGDDPYGQGLAGTLGLQAVFTGVPDIIYPDKPVSLNLSFTTTKNDVVKLAFSGSASANFDKWDMNPGAGSSGARPFINKDEEYNFAINAGSGSSSYSETLTATLGSGGEGSRIALRTIFYLGVPMGTNYVYEYRQVN
;
A
#
# COMPACT_ATOMS: atom_id res chain seq x y z
N MET A 1 -4.18 -20.57 -26.96
CA MET A 1 -5.31 -21.39 -27.48
C MET A 1 -5.25 -22.73 -26.79
N ASP A 2 -6.31 -23.08 -26.06
CA ASP A 2 -6.49 -24.39 -25.44
C ASP A 2 -6.44 -25.49 -26.53
N LYS A 3 -5.69 -26.57 -26.28
CA LYS A 3 -5.53 -27.68 -27.23
C LYS A 3 -6.87 -28.36 -27.55
N ASP A 4 -7.82 -28.31 -26.62
CA ASP A 4 -9.15 -28.90 -26.80
C ASP A 4 -10.10 -28.04 -27.64
N ALA A 5 -9.79 -26.74 -27.81
CA ALA A 5 -10.51 -25.83 -28.69
C ALA A 5 -10.04 -25.96 -30.15
N ALA A 6 -8.76 -26.23 -30.38
CA ALA A 6 -8.17 -26.43 -31.70
C ALA A 6 -8.81 -27.61 -32.45
N ALA A 7 -9.13 -28.70 -31.74
CA ALA A 7 -9.68 -29.93 -32.32
C ALA A 7 -11.18 -29.84 -32.70
N LYS A 8 -11.87 -28.74 -32.37
CA LYS A 8 -13.31 -28.54 -32.63
C LYS A 8 -13.60 -27.52 -33.73
N ILE A 9 -12.56 -27.00 -34.38
CA ILE A 9 -12.66 -26.07 -35.51
C ILE A 9 -13.06 -26.86 -36.76
N SER A 10 -14.11 -26.45 -37.46
CA SER A 10 -14.49 -27.05 -38.74
C SER A 10 -13.53 -26.63 -39.86
N ASP A 11 -13.34 -27.50 -40.86
CA ASP A 11 -12.48 -27.21 -42.02
C ASP A 11 -12.92 -25.94 -42.77
N GLU A 12 -14.23 -25.70 -42.87
CA GLU A 12 -14.79 -24.49 -43.48
C GLU A 12 -14.39 -23.22 -42.72
N TYR A 13 -14.31 -23.29 -41.39
CA TYR A 13 -13.87 -22.19 -40.57
C TYR A 13 -12.35 -21.98 -40.67
N LEU A 14 -11.56 -23.06 -40.72
CA LEU A 14 -10.12 -22.97 -40.91
C LEU A 14 -9.77 -22.25 -42.22
N ILE A 15 -10.48 -22.56 -43.30
CA ILE A 15 -10.31 -21.91 -44.60
C ILE A 15 -10.64 -20.41 -44.50
N LYS A 16 -11.76 -20.04 -43.88
CA LYS A 16 -12.15 -18.63 -43.67
C LYS A 16 -11.14 -17.86 -42.81
N ALA A 17 -10.60 -18.49 -41.77
CA ALA A 17 -9.59 -17.88 -40.92
C ALA A 17 -8.26 -17.66 -41.66
N ILE A 18 -7.86 -18.60 -42.54
CA ILE A 18 -6.67 -18.46 -43.38
C ILE A 18 -6.86 -17.32 -44.40
N ASP A 19 -8.02 -17.25 -45.06
CA ASP A 19 -8.32 -16.17 -46.02
C ASP A 19 -8.29 -14.79 -45.36
N GLN A 20 -8.85 -14.67 -44.15
CA GLN A 20 -8.83 -13.43 -43.38
C GLN A 20 -7.41 -13.10 -42.90
N TRP A 21 -6.65 -14.10 -42.45
CA TRP A 21 -5.24 -13.88 -42.06
C TRP A 21 -4.42 -13.31 -43.22
N ILE A 22 -4.58 -13.86 -44.43
CA ILE A 22 -3.91 -13.36 -45.64
C ILE A 22 -4.32 -11.92 -45.91
N TYR A 23 -5.63 -11.63 -45.93
CA TYR A 23 -6.15 -10.28 -46.16
C TYR A 23 -5.61 -9.23 -45.18
N TRP A 24 -5.67 -9.51 -43.88
CA TRP A 24 -5.25 -8.57 -42.84
C TRP A 24 -3.72 -8.44 -42.74
N ASN A 25 -2.97 -9.48 -43.12
CA ASN A 25 -1.52 -9.43 -43.17
C ASN A 25 -1.02 -8.64 -44.39
N ASP A 26 -1.71 -8.71 -45.53
CA ASP A 26 -1.42 -7.92 -46.74
C ASP A 26 -1.73 -6.43 -46.55
N THR A 27 -2.67 -6.08 -45.67
CA THR A 27 -2.98 -4.70 -45.28
C THR A 27 -2.11 -4.18 -44.12
N GLY A 28 -1.30 -5.05 -43.51
CA GLY A 28 -0.50 -4.72 -42.32
C GLY A 28 -1.32 -4.53 -41.03
N ASP A 29 -2.63 -4.76 -41.06
CA ASP A 29 -3.55 -4.59 -39.94
C ASP A 29 -3.79 -5.93 -39.22
N ARG A 30 -2.79 -6.36 -38.45
CA ARG A 30 -2.89 -7.56 -37.61
C ARG A 30 -4.00 -7.44 -36.55
N GLU A 31 -4.33 -6.23 -36.10
CA GLU A 31 -5.39 -5.99 -35.13
C GLU A 31 -6.78 -6.30 -35.71
N GLY A 32 -6.99 -5.95 -36.97
CA GLY A 32 -8.20 -6.27 -37.74
C GLY A 32 -8.49 -7.76 -37.77
N PHE A 33 -7.46 -8.59 -37.94
CA PHE A 33 -7.60 -10.05 -37.88
C PHE A 33 -8.09 -10.55 -36.51
N TYR A 34 -7.45 -10.11 -35.42
CA TYR A 34 -7.85 -10.55 -34.07
C TYR A 34 -9.21 -9.99 -33.63
N ARG A 35 -9.62 -8.83 -34.15
CA ARG A 35 -10.99 -8.32 -33.99
C ARG A 35 -12.01 -9.22 -34.71
N TYR A 36 -11.76 -9.57 -35.97
CA TYR A 36 -12.60 -10.48 -36.74
C TYR A 36 -12.79 -11.84 -36.04
N MET A 37 -11.69 -12.44 -35.56
CA MET A 37 -11.73 -13.74 -34.87
C MET A 37 -12.50 -13.71 -33.54
N ARG A 38 -12.60 -12.53 -32.90
CA ARG A 38 -13.41 -12.29 -31.70
C ARG A 38 -14.88 -12.09 -32.01
N GLU A 39 -15.22 -11.28 -33.02
CA GLU A 39 -16.61 -11.08 -33.47
C GLU A 39 -17.27 -12.41 -33.84
N MET A 40 -16.48 -13.32 -34.38
CA MET A 40 -16.93 -14.66 -34.75
C MET A 40 -16.95 -15.67 -33.57
N GLY A 41 -16.57 -15.24 -32.36
CA GLY A 41 -16.71 -16.03 -31.12
C GLY A 41 -15.65 -17.10 -30.88
N TYR A 42 -14.54 -17.08 -31.62
CA TYR A 42 -13.55 -18.17 -31.63
C TYR A 42 -12.36 -17.94 -30.70
N ILE A 43 -12.12 -16.69 -30.32
CA ILE A 43 -11.15 -16.32 -29.29
C ILE A 43 -11.96 -15.92 -28.04
N LYS A 44 -11.96 -16.77 -27.02
CA LYS A 44 -12.71 -16.55 -25.75
C LYS A 44 -11.94 -15.73 -24.70
N GLU A 45 -10.62 -15.65 -24.84
CA GLU A 45 -9.77 -14.82 -23.98
C GLU A 45 -9.45 -13.50 -24.67
N GLN A 46 -9.42 -12.39 -23.93
CA GLN A 46 -8.96 -11.12 -24.50
C GLN A 46 -7.52 -11.27 -24.97
N TYR A 47 -7.30 -11.30 -26.28
CA TYR A 47 -6.02 -10.93 -26.84
C TYR A 47 -5.92 -9.41 -26.68
N ASN A 48 -5.35 -8.98 -25.55
CA ASN A 48 -5.01 -7.58 -25.30
C ASN A 48 -3.81 -7.25 -26.19
N THR A 49 -4.07 -6.66 -27.36
CA THR A 49 -3.04 -6.03 -28.20
C THR A 49 -2.65 -4.66 -27.67
N ASP A 50 -3.42 -4.10 -26.74
CA ASP A 50 -3.02 -2.91 -26.02
C ASP A 50 -2.12 -3.31 -24.86
N PRO A 51 -0.96 -2.65 -24.70
CA PRO A 51 -0.19 -2.78 -23.49
C PRO A 51 -1.00 -2.35 -22.29
N GLU A 52 -1.26 -3.28 -21.36
CA GLU A 52 -1.93 -2.92 -20.12
C GLU A 52 -0.97 -2.04 -19.31
N TYR A 53 -1.37 -0.84 -18.93
CA TYR A 53 -0.53 0.02 -18.09
C TYR A 53 -0.94 -0.12 -16.64
N ALA A 54 0.05 -0.32 -15.78
CA ALA A 54 -0.15 -0.43 -14.35
C ALA A 54 0.95 0.30 -13.59
N TRP A 55 0.67 0.59 -12.33
CA TRP A 55 1.67 1.03 -11.37
C TRP A 55 2.42 -0.20 -10.87
N VAL A 56 3.70 -0.31 -11.20
CA VAL A 56 4.53 -1.46 -10.82
C VAL A 56 5.51 -1.05 -9.74
N LEU A 57 5.63 -1.85 -8.68
CA LEU A 57 6.60 -1.64 -7.61
C LEU A 57 8.01 -1.68 -8.18
N VAL A 58 8.76 -0.60 -8.02
CA VAL A 58 10.12 -0.46 -8.55
C VAL A 58 11.16 -0.24 -7.46
N ASP A 59 10.75 0.25 -6.29
CA ASP A 59 11.67 0.53 -5.18
C ASP A 59 10.94 0.50 -3.84
N ILE A 60 11.70 0.32 -2.75
CA ILE A 60 11.20 0.40 -1.38
C ILE A 60 12.17 1.26 -0.58
N LEU A 61 11.67 2.39 -0.08
CA LEU A 61 12.44 3.32 0.73
C LEU A 61 12.07 3.14 2.20
N ASP A 62 13.10 2.86 3.00
CA ASP A 62 12.97 2.64 4.44
C ASP A 62 13.16 3.95 5.20
N PHE A 63 12.19 4.29 6.07
CA PHE A 63 12.24 5.48 6.91
C PHE A 63 12.09 5.11 8.39
N GLU A 64 13.11 4.41 8.87
CA GLU A 64 13.24 4.02 10.28
C GLU A 64 13.39 5.23 11.22
N ASN A 65 14.05 6.30 10.75
CA ASN A 65 14.38 7.49 11.54
C ASN A 65 15.22 7.20 12.80
N ALA A 66 16.15 6.23 12.73
CA ALA A 66 17.00 5.78 13.85
C ALA A 66 17.66 6.93 14.65
N GLY A 67 18.19 7.95 13.97
CA GLY A 67 18.78 9.11 14.65
C GLY A 67 17.78 9.89 15.51
N LYS A 68 16.54 10.09 15.03
CA LYS A 68 15.50 10.78 15.80
C LYS A 68 15.02 9.95 17.00
N TRP A 69 15.02 8.63 16.86
CA TRP A 69 14.73 7.73 17.99
C TRP A 69 15.82 7.80 19.05
N ALA A 70 17.09 7.82 18.65
CA ALA A 70 18.20 8.01 19.58
C ALA A 70 18.13 9.37 20.29
N ASP A 71 17.77 10.44 19.57
CA ASP A 71 17.58 11.77 20.16
C ASP A 71 16.39 11.79 21.15
N ALA A 72 15.30 11.08 20.84
CA ALA A 72 14.14 10.97 21.72
C ALA A 72 14.47 10.16 22.99
N ASP A 73 15.22 9.07 22.86
CA ASP A 73 15.66 8.22 23.98
C ASP A 73 16.70 8.91 24.89
N ALA A 74 17.45 9.89 24.36
CA ALA A 74 18.36 10.70 25.17
C ALA A 74 17.65 11.70 26.11
N HIS A 75 16.32 11.75 26.12
CA HIS A 75 15.56 12.67 26.96
C HIS A 75 15.61 12.26 28.44
N VAL A 76 15.89 13.22 29.32
CA VAL A 76 16.09 12.99 30.77
C VAL A 76 14.92 12.37 31.52
N ALA A 77 13.71 12.42 30.97
CA ALA A 77 12.48 11.96 31.61
C ALA A 77 11.71 10.90 30.82
N TYR A 78 12.20 10.51 29.63
CA TYR A 78 11.50 9.56 28.76
C TYR A 78 12.49 8.61 28.13
N ALA A 79 12.29 7.30 28.35
CA ALA A 79 13.02 6.26 27.65
C ALA A 79 12.19 5.74 26.48
N TYR A 80 12.78 5.70 25.31
CA TYR A 80 12.14 5.26 24.07
C TYR A 80 12.78 3.97 23.55
N SER A 81 11.95 3.05 23.08
CA SER A 81 12.44 1.92 22.29
C SER A 81 11.61 1.77 21.03
N TYR A 82 12.21 1.26 19.96
CA TYR A 82 11.51 1.06 18.72
C TYR A 82 12.03 -0.17 17.97
N GLY A 83 11.18 -0.71 17.10
CA GLY A 83 11.48 -1.79 16.19
C GLY A 83 10.89 -1.47 14.83
N TYR A 84 11.74 -1.58 13.80
CA TYR A 84 11.38 -1.32 12.42
C TYR A 84 11.54 -2.57 11.56
N SER A 85 10.51 -2.86 10.79
CA SER A 85 10.55 -3.74 9.63
C SER A 85 9.54 -3.24 8.61
N ARG A 86 9.73 -3.55 7.33
CA ARG A 86 8.85 -3.06 6.26
C ARG A 86 7.41 -3.47 6.53
N GLY A 87 6.53 -2.48 6.70
CA GLY A 87 5.13 -2.69 7.02
C GLY A 87 4.86 -3.16 8.46
N SER A 88 5.84 -3.31 9.34
CA SER A 88 5.63 -3.71 10.73
C SER A 88 6.51 -2.90 11.67
N TYR A 89 5.84 -2.12 12.52
CA TYR A 89 6.42 -1.08 13.36
C TYR A 89 6.04 -1.32 14.80
N SER A 90 6.97 -1.09 15.72
CA SER A 90 6.68 -1.12 17.15
C SER A 90 7.46 -0.04 17.85
N ALA A 91 6.89 0.55 18.89
CA ALA A 91 7.61 1.48 19.74
C ALA A 91 7.02 1.49 21.14
N SER A 92 7.83 1.94 22.10
CA SER A 92 7.37 2.27 23.45
C SER A 92 7.99 3.56 23.95
N VAL A 93 7.26 4.21 24.85
CA VAL A 93 7.74 5.33 25.66
C VAL A 93 7.45 5.02 27.12
N THR A 94 8.49 5.11 27.96
CA THR A 94 8.39 4.95 29.41
C THR A 94 8.73 6.28 30.08
N TYR A 95 7.93 6.68 31.06
CA TYR A 95 8.26 7.84 31.89
C TYR A 95 9.26 7.46 32.98
N GLU A 96 10.38 8.19 33.01
CA GLU A 96 11.46 8.04 33.99
C GLU A 96 11.79 9.35 34.72
N GLY A 97 10.98 10.38 34.50
CA GLY A 97 11.17 11.70 35.10
C GLY A 97 10.75 11.80 36.57
N ASP A 98 11.10 12.94 37.17
CA ASP A 98 10.69 13.30 38.53
C ASP A 98 9.19 13.56 38.65
N ASP A 99 8.61 13.20 39.79
CA ASP A 99 7.24 13.52 40.17
C ASP A 99 7.20 14.61 41.26
N PRO A 100 7.45 15.89 40.92
CA PRO A 100 7.63 16.96 41.90
C PRO A 100 6.38 17.24 42.74
N TYR A 101 5.21 16.76 42.30
CA TYR A 101 3.93 16.96 42.96
C TYR A 101 3.38 15.68 43.62
N GLY A 102 4.14 14.58 43.63
CA GLY A 102 3.73 13.31 44.24
C GLY A 102 2.43 12.75 43.67
N GLN A 103 2.17 12.94 42.38
CA GLN A 103 0.95 12.50 41.70
C GLN A 103 0.96 11.02 41.31
N GLY A 104 2.09 10.34 41.43
CA GLY A 104 2.34 8.97 41.00
C GLY A 104 2.60 8.85 39.50
N LEU A 105 3.28 9.83 38.88
CA LEU A 105 3.59 9.80 37.44
C LEU A 105 4.49 8.61 37.11
N ALA A 106 4.01 7.69 36.26
CA ALA A 106 4.74 6.48 35.92
C ALA A 106 4.15 5.79 34.68
N GLY A 107 4.89 4.80 34.18
CA GLY A 107 4.38 3.80 33.25
C GLY A 107 4.90 3.94 31.83
N THR A 108 4.48 2.98 31.02
CA THR A 108 4.91 2.76 29.64
C THR A 108 3.68 2.65 28.74
N LEU A 109 3.71 3.36 27.61
CA LEU A 109 2.87 3.04 26.47
C LEU A 109 3.72 2.31 25.44
N GLY A 110 3.33 1.09 25.08
CA GLY A 110 3.91 0.29 24.00
C GLY A 110 2.86 -0.01 22.95
N LEU A 111 3.20 0.15 21.67
CA LEU A 111 2.31 -0.02 20.53
C LEU A 111 2.97 -0.84 19.42
N GLN A 112 2.16 -1.53 18.62
CA GLN A 112 2.59 -2.22 17.40
C GLN A 112 1.59 -1.99 16.27
N ALA A 113 2.07 -1.62 15.09
CA ALA A 113 1.30 -1.53 13.86
C ALA A 113 1.85 -2.47 12.79
N VAL A 114 0.99 -3.27 12.17
CA VAL A 114 1.33 -4.20 11.09
C VAL A 114 0.41 -3.96 9.90
N PHE A 115 1.00 -3.66 8.75
CA PHE A 115 0.37 -3.49 7.46
C PHE A 115 0.69 -4.69 6.58
N THR A 116 -0.34 -5.28 5.96
CA THR A 116 -0.19 -6.37 4.99
C THR A 116 -1.04 -6.12 3.75
N GLY A 117 -0.80 -6.88 2.67
CA GLY A 117 -1.54 -6.73 1.41
C GLY A 117 -0.98 -5.69 0.45
N VAL A 118 0.24 -5.19 0.68
CA VAL A 118 0.92 -4.30 -0.27
C VAL A 118 1.16 -5.05 -1.59
N PRO A 119 0.59 -4.60 -2.72
CA PRO A 119 0.68 -5.31 -4.00
C PRO A 119 1.96 -4.94 -4.77
N ASP A 120 2.46 -5.84 -5.61
CA ASP A 120 3.56 -5.53 -6.54
C ASP A 120 3.09 -4.75 -7.78
N ILE A 121 1.81 -4.90 -8.15
CA ILE A 121 1.19 -4.25 -9.32
C ILE A 121 -0.17 -3.68 -8.90
N ILE A 122 -0.41 -2.42 -9.23
CA ILE A 122 -1.68 -1.71 -8.99
C ILE A 122 -2.28 -1.31 -10.33
N TYR A 123 -3.44 -1.88 -10.65
CA TYR A 123 -4.20 -1.53 -11.84
C TYR A 123 -5.02 -0.24 -11.61
N PRO A 124 -5.05 0.70 -12.57
CA PRO A 124 -5.71 2.00 -12.41
C PRO A 124 -7.18 1.96 -11.98
N ASP A 125 -7.90 0.95 -12.44
CA ASP A 125 -9.34 0.76 -12.28
C ASP A 125 -9.70 -0.06 -11.05
N LYS A 126 -8.71 -0.57 -10.30
CA LYS A 126 -8.92 -1.42 -9.13
C LYS A 126 -8.54 -0.69 -7.85
N PRO A 127 -9.38 -0.77 -6.79
CA PRO A 127 -8.99 -0.29 -5.48
C PRO A 127 -7.84 -1.16 -4.94
N VAL A 128 -6.92 -0.52 -4.22
CA VAL A 128 -5.89 -1.21 -3.45
C VAL A 128 -6.42 -1.42 -2.04
N SER A 129 -6.19 -2.60 -1.49
CA SER A 129 -6.62 -2.98 -0.14
C SER A 129 -5.40 -3.31 0.72
N LEU A 130 -5.34 -2.74 1.92
CA LEU A 130 -4.34 -3.04 2.95
C LEU A 130 -5.05 -3.52 4.20
N ASN A 131 -4.47 -4.46 4.93
CA ASN A 131 -4.94 -4.79 6.28
C ASN A 131 -4.01 -4.14 7.30
N LEU A 132 -4.60 -3.44 8.27
CA LEU A 132 -3.92 -2.84 9.41
C LEU A 132 -4.30 -3.59 10.69
N SER A 133 -3.31 -4.08 11.42
CA SER A 133 -3.43 -4.41 12.85
C SER A 133 -2.67 -3.37 13.65
N PHE A 134 -3.35 -2.61 14.52
CA PHE A 134 -2.72 -1.61 15.38
C PHE A 134 -3.13 -1.86 16.82
N THR A 135 -2.19 -2.26 17.66
CA THR A 135 -2.49 -2.82 18.99
C THR A 135 -1.62 -2.20 20.08
N THR A 136 -2.18 -2.20 21.29
CA THR A 136 -1.45 -1.87 22.51
C THR A 136 -0.66 -3.09 22.96
N THR A 137 0.67 -2.98 23.08
CA THR A 137 1.55 -4.04 23.61
C THR A 137 1.82 -3.87 25.10
N LYS A 138 1.78 -2.62 25.60
CA LYS A 138 1.86 -2.28 27.03
C LYS A 138 1.11 -0.98 27.30
N ASN A 139 0.34 -0.93 28.40
CA ASN A 139 -0.27 0.31 28.86
C ASN A 139 -0.50 0.25 30.38
N ASP A 140 0.47 0.76 31.14
CA ASP A 140 0.43 0.93 32.60
C ASP A 140 0.65 2.40 32.99
N VAL A 141 0.30 3.32 32.08
CA VAL A 141 0.54 4.75 32.23
C VAL A 141 -0.38 5.37 33.28
N VAL A 142 0.19 6.20 34.14
CA VAL A 142 -0.52 6.89 35.23
C VAL A 142 -0.39 8.40 35.05
N LYS A 143 -1.54 9.06 34.84
CA LYS A 143 -1.68 10.54 34.79
C LYS A 143 -0.75 11.25 33.77
N LEU A 144 -0.29 10.51 32.76
CA LEU A 144 0.45 11.04 31.62
C LEU A 144 -0.37 10.88 30.35
N ALA A 145 -0.06 11.70 29.34
CA ALA A 145 -0.71 11.67 28.04
C ALA A 145 0.29 11.18 26.99
N PHE A 146 0.30 9.88 26.74
CA PHE A 146 0.99 9.29 25.59
C PHE A 146 -0.02 8.86 24.54
N SER A 147 0.33 9.05 23.28
CA SER A 147 -0.49 8.62 22.15
C SER A 147 0.39 8.22 20.98
N GLY A 148 -0.10 7.26 20.21
CA GLY A 148 0.48 6.90 18.92
C GLY A 148 -0.59 6.72 17.88
N SER A 149 -0.18 6.73 16.62
CA SER A 149 -1.08 6.54 15.49
C SER A 149 -0.48 5.69 14.38
N ALA A 150 -1.37 5.12 13.58
CA ALA A 150 -1.05 4.40 12.36
C ALA A 150 -1.97 4.86 11.21
N SER A 151 -1.40 5.00 10.01
CA SER A 151 -2.14 5.36 8.80
C SER A 151 -1.41 4.91 7.54
N ALA A 152 -2.10 4.94 6.40
CA ALA A 152 -1.49 4.75 5.09
C ALA A 152 -2.09 5.71 4.06
N ASN A 153 -1.30 6.05 3.04
CA ASN A 153 -1.76 6.89 1.92
C ASN A 153 -0.96 6.63 0.65
N PHE A 154 -1.47 7.07 -0.49
CA PHE A 154 -0.67 7.34 -1.66
C PHE A 154 -0.19 8.79 -1.64
N ASP A 155 1.08 9.02 -1.94
CA ASP A 155 1.63 10.37 -2.09
C ASP A 155 2.94 10.32 -2.89
N LYS A 156 3.57 11.48 -3.10
CA LYS A 156 4.89 11.59 -3.73
C LYS A 156 5.90 10.65 -3.05
N TRP A 157 6.72 10.02 -3.89
CA TRP A 157 7.65 8.97 -3.48
C TRP A 157 8.84 9.48 -2.66
N ASP A 158 9.22 10.75 -2.86
CA ASP A 158 10.36 11.44 -2.27
C ASP A 158 10.05 12.14 -0.94
N MET A 159 8.95 11.75 -0.29
CA MET A 159 8.48 12.36 0.95
C MET A 159 8.85 11.53 2.18
N ASN A 160 9.39 12.19 3.21
CA ASN A 160 9.61 11.59 4.53
C ASN A 160 8.28 11.25 5.23
N PRO A 161 8.23 10.24 6.13
CA PRO A 161 7.06 9.97 6.96
C PRO A 161 6.66 11.19 7.80
N GLY A 162 5.36 11.42 7.90
CA GLY A 162 4.79 12.59 8.59
C GLY A 162 4.70 13.86 7.75
N ALA A 163 5.32 13.90 6.56
CA ALA A 163 5.09 14.96 5.58
C ALA A 163 3.99 14.52 4.59
N GLY A 164 3.10 15.43 4.21
CA GLY A 164 2.05 15.18 3.22
C GLY A 164 2.05 16.25 2.13
N SER A 165 1.83 15.85 0.88
CA SER A 165 1.50 16.79 -0.18
C SER A 165 -0.01 17.02 -0.25
N SER A 166 -0.44 18.11 -0.90
CA SER A 166 -1.86 18.37 -1.16
C SER A 166 -2.53 17.32 -2.06
N GLY A 167 -1.75 16.42 -2.69
CA GLY A 167 -2.23 15.32 -3.51
C GLY A 167 -2.30 13.97 -2.78
N ALA A 168 -2.03 13.93 -1.47
CA ALA A 168 -2.07 12.70 -0.70
C ALA A 168 -3.47 12.08 -0.72
N ARG A 169 -3.56 10.78 -1.00
CA ARG A 169 -4.81 10.02 -1.03
C ARG A 169 -4.82 9.02 0.12
N PRO A 170 -5.61 9.24 1.18
CA PRO A 170 -5.63 8.36 2.33
C PRO A 170 -6.22 6.99 1.98
N PHE A 171 -5.71 5.96 2.63
CA PHE A 171 -6.40 4.68 2.75
C PHE A 171 -7.43 4.79 3.87
N ILE A 172 -8.71 4.54 3.55
CA ILE A 172 -9.84 4.65 4.48
C ILE A 172 -10.45 3.30 4.78
N ASN A 173 -10.96 3.10 5.99
CA ASN A 173 -11.81 1.96 6.32
C ASN A 173 -13.26 2.18 5.84
N LYS A 174 -14.13 1.20 6.11
CA LYS A 174 -15.57 1.27 5.77
C LYS A 174 -16.33 2.42 6.44
N ASP A 175 -15.78 2.96 7.53
CA ASP A 175 -16.37 4.04 8.33
C ASP A 175 -15.74 5.40 7.95
N GLU A 176 -14.99 5.45 6.84
CA GLU A 176 -14.29 6.63 6.30
C GLU A 176 -13.15 7.16 7.19
N GLU A 177 -12.70 6.36 8.16
CA GLU A 177 -11.55 6.68 9.00
C GLU A 177 -10.23 6.33 8.29
N TYR A 178 -9.25 7.23 8.35
CA TYR A 178 -7.93 7.05 7.71
C TYR A 178 -6.74 7.11 8.67
N ASN A 179 -6.98 7.50 9.92
CA ASN A 179 -5.95 7.63 10.94
C ASN A 179 -6.45 7.04 12.25
N PHE A 180 -5.74 6.03 12.73
CA PHE A 180 -6.11 5.25 13.91
C PHE A 180 -5.19 5.64 15.05
N ALA A 181 -5.75 6.02 16.19
CA ALA A 181 -4.98 6.56 17.32
C ALA A 181 -5.27 5.80 18.61
N ILE A 182 -4.21 5.40 19.31
CA ILE A 182 -4.31 4.77 20.63
C ILE A 182 -3.72 5.74 21.66
N ASN A 183 -4.47 5.99 22.74
CA ASN A 183 -4.07 6.86 23.83
C ASN A 183 -3.89 6.05 25.12
N ALA A 184 -2.90 6.41 25.93
CA ALA A 184 -2.62 5.71 27.18
C ALA A 184 -3.79 5.77 28.20
N GLY A 185 -4.65 6.79 28.11
CA GLY A 185 -5.80 6.98 29.01
C GLY A 185 -7.12 6.34 28.57
N SER A 186 -7.21 5.75 27.37
CA SER A 186 -8.49 5.25 26.81
C SER A 186 -8.78 3.77 27.09
N GLY A 187 -8.00 3.11 27.95
CA GLY A 187 -8.06 1.65 28.14
C GLY A 187 -7.33 0.89 27.01
N SER A 188 -7.57 -0.42 26.87
CA SER A 188 -7.02 -1.22 25.76
C SER A 188 -7.75 -0.89 24.46
N SER A 189 -7.13 -0.08 23.61
CA SER A 189 -7.61 0.21 22.25
C SER A 189 -6.80 -0.61 21.24
N SER A 190 -7.49 -1.23 20.29
CA SER A 190 -6.88 -1.98 19.20
C SER A 190 -7.72 -1.81 17.94
N TYR A 191 -7.06 -1.76 16.80
CA TYR A 191 -7.67 -1.68 15.48
C TYR A 191 -7.29 -2.90 14.65
N SER A 192 -8.25 -3.40 13.88
CA SER A 192 -8.07 -4.47 12.92
C SER A 192 -8.89 -4.13 11.68
N GLU A 193 -8.29 -3.33 10.81
CA GLU A 193 -8.99 -2.65 9.73
C GLU A 193 -8.57 -3.19 8.36
N THR A 194 -9.52 -3.19 7.43
CA THR A 194 -9.22 -3.26 6.00
C THR A 194 -9.37 -1.86 5.44
N LEU A 195 -8.29 -1.31 4.90
CA LEU A 195 -8.20 0.03 4.37
C LEU A 195 -8.12 0.00 2.86
N THR A 196 -8.83 0.89 2.18
CA THR A 196 -8.83 0.95 0.72
C THR A 196 -8.55 2.35 0.19
N ALA A 197 -7.89 2.42 -0.98
CA ALA A 197 -7.68 3.66 -1.73
C ALA A 197 -7.60 3.37 -3.23
N THR A 198 -7.99 4.35 -4.05
CA THR A 198 -7.90 4.27 -5.52
C THR A 198 -6.90 5.28 -6.05
N LEU A 199 -5.96 4.78 -6.84
CA LEU A 199 -4.84 5.55 -7.40
C LEU A 199 -5.16 6.14 -8.77
N GLY A 200 -5.96 5.46 -9.59
CA GLY A 200 -6.21 5.85 -10.98
C GLY A 200 -4.98 5.67 -11.86
N SER A 201 -5.02 6.21 -13.08
CA SER A 201 -3.91 6.13 -14.04
C SER A 201 -2.85 7.20 -13.79
N GLY A 202 -1.61 6.90 -14.17
CA GLY A 202 -0.49 7.86 -14.24
C GLY A 202 -0.12 8.22 -15.67
N GLY A 203 0.91 9.05 -15.82
CA GLY A 203 1.64 9.16 -17.09
C GLY A 203 2.79 8.15 -17.11
N GLU A 204 3.20 7.66 -18.28
CA GLU A 204 4.33 6.72 -18.39
C GLU A 204 5.58 7.28 -17.68
N GLY A 205 6.23 6.45 -16.87
CA GLY A 205 7.40 6.80 -16.06
C GLY A 205 7.10 7.66 -14.81
N SER A 206 5.84 8.06 -14.59
CA SER A 206 5.47 8.76 -13.35
C SER A 206 5.61 7.85 -12.14
N ARG A 207 5.94 8.45 -10.98
CA ARG A 207 6.17 7.72 -9.73
C ARG A 207 5.31 8.23 -8.59
N ILE A 208 4.85 7.28 -7.77
CA ILE A 208 4.06 7.53 -6.57
C ILE A 208 4.39 6.46 -5.54
N ALA A 209 4.25 6.77 -4.25
CA ALA A 209 4.45 5.79 -3.19
C ALA A 209 3.14 5.46 -2.49
N LEU A 210 2.94 4.16 -2.23
CA LEU A 210 2.09 3.71 -1.12
C LEU A 210 2.94 3.83 0.14
N ARG A 211 2.50 4.63 1.11
CA ARG A 211 3.21 4.88 2.35
C ARG A 211 2.45 4.27 3.49
N THR A 212 3.16 3.51 4.32
CA THR A 212 2.67 3.04 5.62
C THR A 212 3.39 3.81 6.70
N ILE A 213 2.63 4.38 7.63
CA ILE A 213 3.11 5.39 8.58
C ILE A 213 2.70 4.97 9.98
N PHE A 214 3.67 4.99 10.89
CA PHE A 214 3.49 4.80 12.32
C PHE A 214 4.11 5.97 13.09
N TYR A 215 3.48 6.36 14.19
CA TYR A 215 3.96 7.43 15.06
C TYR A 215 3.79 7.07 16.53
N LEU A 216 4.85 7.27 17.31
CA LEU A 216 4.81 7.35 18.78
C LEU A 216 5.91 8.32 19.24
N GLY A 217 5.63 9.62 19.25
CA GLY A 217 6.61 10.67 19.51
C GLY A 217 7.60 10.91 18.35
N VAL A 218 8.04 9.84 17.69
CA VAL A 218 8.86 9.85 16.48
C VAL A 218 8.12 9.10 15.36
N PRO A 219 8.01 9.67 14.14
CA PRO A 219 7.41 8.97 13.01
C PRO A 219 8.38 7.95 12.42
N MET A 220 7.87 6.83 11.92
CA MET A 220 8.59 5.90 11.06
C MET A 220 7.65 5.31 10.01
N GLY A 221 8.20 4.73 8.95
CA GLY A 221 7.37 4.16 7.89
C GLY A 221 8.16 3.59 6.72
N THR A 222 7.42 3.03 5.76
CA THR A 222 7.96 2.48 4.51
C THR A 222 7.23 3.13 3.35
N ASN A 223 7.98 3.59 2.34
CA ASN A 223 7.42 4.01 1.05
C ASN A 223 7.67 2.89 0.03
N TYR A 224 6.59 2.29 -0.46
CA TYR A 224 6.60 1.35 -1.58
C TYR A 224 6.40 2.16 -2.87
N VAL A 225 7.46 2.33 -3.66
CA VAL A 225 7.49 3.23 -4.81
C VAL A 225 7.06 2.49 -6.07
N TYR A 226 6.01 3.00 -6.70
CA TYR A 226 5.47 2.48 -7.94
C TYR A 226 5.79 3.41 -9.09
N GLU A 227 6.06 2.82 -10.26
CA GLU A 227 6.21 3.52 -11.53
C GLU A 227 5.09 3.10 -12.47
N TYR A 228 4.43 4.06 -13.12
CA TYR A 228 3.40 3.77 -14.10
C TYR A 228 4.04 3.38 -15.42
N ARG A 229 3.86 2.13 -15.83
CA ARG A 229 4.47 1.58 -17.04
C ARG A 229 3.61 0.47 -17.64
N GLN A 230 3.90 0.16 -18.90
CA GLN A 230 3.36 -1.00 -19.59
C GLN A 230 3.76 -2.29 -18.85
N VAL A 231 2.76 -3.14 -18.59
CA VAL A 231 2.88 -4.52 -18.12
C VAL A 231 2.42 -5.44 -19.26
N ASN A 232 3.23 -6.46 -19.55
CA ASN A 232 2.99 -7.48 -20.57
C ASN A 232 2.63 -8.81 -19.92
#